data_AF-A0A542QSS3-F1
#
_entry.id   AF-A0A542QSS3-F1
#
_cell.length_a   1.000
_cell.length_b   1.000
_cell.length_c   1.000
_cell.angle_alpha   90.00
_cell.angle_beta   90.00
_cell.angle_gamma   90.00
#
_symmetry.space_group_name_H-M   'P 1'
#
loop_
_entity.id
_entity.type
_entity.pdbx_description
1 polymer ?
#
loop_
_entity_poly.entity_id
_entity_poly.type
_entity_poly.pdbx_seq_one_letter_code
_entity_poly.pdbx_strand_id
1 'polypeptide(L)'
;MIFAPVLDDYVHRAMGIFPGPLLPNLPFTASSTAGYMMRESVQAEVRMSFLVSEELSFRIPVELRYETKDPFAVRMTFHLPGDAPVTWTFGRELLVDGINGPSGDGDVHIAPTRPGRLSDVTVRLQVGCERALFRVSAAPLVAFLDRTDKLVPLGQERTVGDFEGNLEEALGRILAEENAG
;
A
#
# COMPACT_ATOMS: atom_id res chain seq x y z
N MET A 1 -5.13 -14.48 -9.02
CA MET A 1 -5.13 -13.36 -9.98
C MET A 1 -3.97 -12.46 -9.57
N ILE A 2 -3.01 -12.30 -10.47
CA ILE A 2 -1.65 -11.80 -10.25
C ILE A 2 -1.68 -10.27 -10.09
N PHE A 3 -0.97 -9.70 -9.12
CA PHE A 3 -0.64 -8.27 -9.10
C PHE A 3 0.79 -8.05 -8.58
N ALA A 4 1.73 -8.08 -9.52
CA ALA A 4 3.00 -7.36 -9.48
C ALA A 4 3.38 -7.05 -10.95
N PRO A 5 3.95 -5.88 -11.32
CA PRO A 5 3.98 -4.56 -10.67
C PRO A 5 3.07 -3.54 -11.39
N VAL A 6 2.47 -2.61 -10.65
CA VAL A 6 1.81 -1.41 -11.21
C VAL A 6 2.90 -0.45 -11.67
N LEU A 7 3.45 -0.70 -12.86
CA LEU A 7 4.45 0.15 -13.48
C LEU A 7 4.24 0.15 -14.99
N ASP A 8 3.14 0.74 -15.47
CA ASP A 8 3.05 1.12 -16.88
C ASP A 8 2.17 2.36 -17.11
N ASP A 9 1.08 2.55 -16.35
CA ASP A 9 0.07 3.55 -16.74
C ASP A 9 0.25 4.99 -16.18
N TYR A 10 1.19 5.21 -15.24
CA TYR A 10 1.34 6.53 -14.59
C TYR A 10 2.44 7.43 -15.19
N VAL A 11 3.37 6.88 -15.98
CA VAL A 11 4.50 7.66 -16.52
C VAL A 11 4.10 8.47 -17.76
N HIS A 12 3.06 8.04 -18.51
CA HIS A 12 2.64 8.77 -19.71
C HIS A 12 1.75 10.00 -19.46
N ARG A 13 1.29 10.25 -18.23
CA ARG A 13 0.34 11.35 -17.93
C ARG A 13 0.90 12.54 -17.16
N ALA A 14 2.17 12.51 -16.76
CA ALA A 14 2.77 13.51 -15.86
C ALA A 14 3.81 14.47 -16.48
N MET A 15 4.04 14.43 -17.80
CA MET A 15 4.83 15.45 -18.51
C MET A 15 3.97 16.23 -19.50
N GLY A 16 3.28 17.26 -18.99
CA GLY A 16 2.48 18.20 -19.78
C GLY A 16 2.28 19.50 -19.01
N ILE A 17 3.26 20.38 -19.13
CA ILE A 17 3.34 21.76 -18.63
C ILE A 17 2.04 22.56 -18.89
N PHE A 18 1.51 23.32 -17.91
CA PHE A 18 0.97 24.68 -18.17
C PHE A 18 1.05 25.57 -16.91
N PRO A 19 1.43 26.86 -17.06
CA PRO A 19 1.46 27.85 -15.99
C PRO A 19 0.08 28.51 -15.79
N GLY A 20 -0.20 28.97 -14.57
CA GLY A 20 -1.46 29.64 -14.22
C GLY A 20 -1.60 31.06 -14.80
N PRO A 21 -2.80 31.64 -14.67
CA PRO A 21 -2.87 32.97 -14.05
C PRO A 21 -3.91 33.06 -12.93
N LEU A 22 -3.65 34.00 -12.01
CA LEU A 22 -4.47 34.42 -10.88
C LEU A 22 -5.76 35.12 -11.35
N LEU A 23 -6.91 34.79 -10.75
CA LEU A 23 -8.08 35.68 -10.67
C LEU A 23 -8.79 35.57 -9.29
N PRO A 24 -9.53 36.62 -8.86
CA PRO A 24 -9.70 36.98 -7.46
C PRO A 24 -11.05 36.55 -6.84
N ASN A 25 -11.01 36.52 -5.50
CA ASN A 25 -12.10 36.43 -4.49
C ASN A 25 -13.56 36.43 -4.97
N LEU A 26 -14.26 35.35 -4.63
CA LEU A 26 -15.71 35.32 -4.40
C LEU A 26 -15.97 35.09 -2.90
N PRO A 27 -16.99 35.73 -2.28
CA PRO A 27 -17.36 35.44 -0.91
C PRO A 27 -18.15 34.14 -0.89
N PHE A 28 -17.57 33.07 -0.34
CA PHE A 28 -18.29 31.82 -0.16
C PHE A 28 -19.08 31.88 1.14
N THR A 29 -20.40 32.09 1.02
CA THR A 29 -21.36 31.84 2.11
C THR A 29 -21.30 30.37 2.50
N ALA A 30 -20.99 30.12 3.77
CA ALA A 30 -20.96 28.80 4.37
C ALA A 30 -22.32 28.11 4.25
N SER A 31 -22.36 27.02 3.49
CA SER A 31 -23.36 25.96 3.67
C SER A 31 -22.62 24.67 4.00
N SER A 32 -22.84 24.22 5.22
CA SER A 32 -22.35 22.99 5.80
C SER A 32 -22.92 21.79 5.04
N THR A 33 -22.07 21.00 4.36
CA THR A 33 -22.09 19.53 4.21
C THR A 33 -21.05 19.15 3.14
N ALA A 34 -19.78 19.31 3.49
CA ALA A 34 -18.67 18.62 2.83
C ALA A 34 -17.68 18.38 3.95
N GLY A 35 -17.88 17.27 4.67
CA GLY A 35 -16.89 16.81 5.64
C GLY A 35 -15.56 16.77 4.92
N TYR A 36 -14.66 17.63 5.37
CA TYR A 36 -13.29 17.72 4.89
C TYR A 36 -12.71 16.31 4.95
N MET A 37 -12.60 15.62 3.81
CA MET A 37 -11.87 14.36 3.71
C MET A 37 -10.39 14.71 3.95
N MET A 38 -10.02 14.87 5.22
CA MET A 38 -8.64 14.99 5.63
C MET A 38 -7.95 13.75 5.09
N ARG A 39 -6.98 13.97 4.20
CA ARG A 39 -6.12 12.93 3.65
C ARG A 39 -5.21 12.45 4.77
N GLU A 40 -5.77 11.68 5.68
CA GLU A 40 -5.04 11.12 6.79
C GLU A 40 -4.19 9.97 6.26
N SER A 41 -2.93 9.97 6.66
CA SER A 41 -1.98 8.94 6.27
C SER A 41 -1.15 8.56 7.47
N VAL A 42 -0.80 7.29 7.54
CA VAL A 42 0.16 6.79 8.53
C VAL A 42 1.43 6.46 7.79
N GLN A 43 2.55 6.95 8.31
CA GLN A 43 3.87 6.60 7.84
C GLN A 43 4.71 6.07 8.99
N ALA A 44 5.61 5.15 8.66
CA ALA A 44 6.63 4.64 9.57
C ALA A 44 7.84 4.18 8.77
N GLU A 45 9.01 4.22 9.39
CA GLU A 45 10.18 3.52 8.89
C GLU A 45 10.46 2.33 9.81
N VAL A 46 10.70 1.17 9.24
CA VAL A 46 11.10 -0.04 9.95
C VAL A 46 12.38 -0.60 9.37
N ARG A 47 13.20 -1.25 10.20
CA ARG A 47 14.39 -1.94 9.72
C ARG A 47 14.11 -3.42 9.52
N MET A 48 14.34 -3.89 8.30
CA MET A 48 14.20 -5.29 7.93
C MET A 48 15.56 -5.90 7.63
N SER A 49 15.71 -7.18 7.90
CA SER A 49 16.86 -7.98 7.45
C SER A 49 16.50 -8.63 6.13
N PHE A 50 17.16 -8.23 5.04
CA PHE A 50 17.08 -8.92 3.76
C PHE A 50 18.01 -10.14 3.80
N LEU A 51 17.43 -11.33 3.67
CA LEU A 51 18.12 -12.61 3.73
C LEU A 51 18.45 -13.07 2.31
N VAL A 52 19.73 -12.99 1.95
CA VAL A 52 20.22 -13.36 0.61
C VAL A 52 20.65 -14.83 0.58
N SER A 53 21.30 -15.29 1.64
CA SER A 53 21.63 -16.69 1.90
C SER A 53 21.53 -16.99 3.40
N GLU A 54 21.90 -18.21 3.82
CA GLU A 54 21.95 -18.58 5.23
C GLU A 54 22.99 -17.75 6.01
N GLU A 55 24.09 -17.37 5.36
CA GLU A 55 25.21 -16.63 5.95
C GLU A 55 25.18 -15.12 5.66
N LEU A 56 24.46 -14.68 4.62
CA LEU A 56 24.47 -13.30 4.17
C LEU A 56 23.12 -12.62 4.38
N SER A 57 23.12 -11.59 5.23
CA SER A 57 21.96 -10.72 5.43
C SER A 57 22.33 -9.25 5.59
N PHE A 58 21.47 -8.36 5.09
CA PHE A 58 21.65 -6.91 5.18
C PHE A 58 20.48 -6.27 5.90
N ARG A 59 20.76 -5.32 6.78
CA ARG A 59 19.71 -4.53 7.42
C ARG A 59 19.40 -3.32 6.53
N ILE A 60 18.17 -3.25 6.04
CA ILE A 60 17.69 -2.20 5.15
C ILE A 60 16.55 -1.41 5.81
N PRO A 61 16.43 -0.09 5.55
CA PRO A 61 15.25 0.67 5.90
C PRO A 61 14.11 0.32 4.94
N VAL A 62 12.91 0.23 5.48
CA VAL A 62 11.66 0.01 4.73
C VAL A 62 10.64 1.03 5.21
N GLU A 63 10.14 1.85 4.30
CA GLU A 63 9.10 2.82 4.58
C GLU A 63 7.74 2.17 4.43
N LEU A 64 6.90 2.30 5.44
CA LEU A 64 5.50 1.87 5.45
C LEU A 64 4.60 3.09 5.25
N ARG A 65 3.65 2.99 4.33
CA ARG A 65 2.69 4.06 4.07
C ARG A 65 1.28 3.52 3.89
N TYR A 66 0.37 4.08 4.66
CA TYR A 66 -1.07 3.85 4.59
C TYR A 66 -1.78 5.18 4.28
N GLU A 67 -2.79 5.14 3.43
CA GLU A 67 -3.61 6.31 3.09
C GLU A 67 -5.09 5.94 3.19
N THR A 68 -5.90 6.78 3.84
CA THR A 68 -7.34 6.51 4.01
C THR A 68 -8.12 6.43 2.69
N LYS A 69 -7.58 6.96 1.59
CA LYS A 69 -8.16 6.86 0.24
C LYS A 69 -8.06 5.45 -0.37
N ASP A 70 -7.12 4.64 0.13
CA ASP A 70 -6.93 3.25 -0.26
C ASP A 70 -6.80 2.42 1.02
N PRO A 71 -7.93 2.28 1.76
CA PRO A 71 -7.92 1.78 3.13
C PRO A 71 -7.58 0.28 3.23
N PHE A 72 -7.54 -0.42 2.09
CA PHE A 72 -7.21 -1.84 2.01
C PHE A 72 -5.71 -2.08 1.84
N ALA A 73 -4.94 -1.07 1.48
CA ALA A 73 -3.55 -1.23 1.05
C ALA A 73 -2.54 -0.60 2.02
N VAL A 74 -1.43 -1.30 2.20
CA VAL A 74 -0.21 -0.76 2.82
C VAL A 74 0.90 -0.83 1.79
N ARG A 75 1.51 0.31 1.48
CA ARG A 75 2.69 0.36 0.62
C ARG A 75 3.95 0.24 1.46
N MET A 76 4.87 -0.60 1.02
CA MET A 76 6.18 -0.77 1.61
C MET A 76 7.26 -0.49 0.58
N THR A 77 8.11 0.49 0.85
CA THR A 77 9.22 0.88 -0.03
C THR A 77 10.53 0.38 0.57
N PHE A 78 11.17 -0.56 -0.12
CA PHE A 78 12.41 -1.21 0.27
C PHE A 78 13.61 -0.49 -0.34
N HIS A 79 14.53 -0.05 0.50
CA HIS A 79 15.76 0.64 0.07
C HIS A 79 16.94 -0.35 0.10
N LEU A 80 17.11 -1.09 -1.00
CA LEU A 80 18.20 -2.05 -1.15
C LEU A 80 19.54 -1.34 -1.42
N PRO A 81 20.67 -1.79 -0.84
CA PRO A 81 21.96 -1.15 -1.06
C PRO A 81 22.39 -1.23 -2.53
N GLY A 82 22.56 -0.08 -3.17
CA GLY A 82 23.05 0.01 -4.56
C GLY A 82 21.95 -0.05 -5.63
N ASP A 83 20.69 -0.28 -5.25
CA ASP A 83 19.55 -0.34 -6.17
C ASP A 83 18.60 0.85 -5.98
N ALA A 84 17.72 1.06 -6.97
CA ALA A 84 16.61 1.98 -6.82
C ALA A 84 15.58 1.45 -5.80
N PRO A 85 14.91 2.32 -5.01
CA PRO A 85 13.89 1.88 -4.08
C PRO A 85 12.76 1.12 -4.76
N VAL A 86 12.39 -0.04 -4.22
CA VAL A 86 11.32 -0.90 -4.78
C VAL A 86 10.09 -0.79 -3.89
N THR A 87 8.93 -0.47 -4.47
CA THR A 87 7.68 -0.35 -3.71
C THR A 87 6.76 -1.53 -4.00
N TRP A 88 6.29 -2.17 -2.94
CA TRP A 88 5.25 -3.21 -2.99
C TRP A 88 4.00 -2.75 -2.27
N THR A 89 2.85 -3.19 -2.77
CA THR A 89 1.56 -2.96 -2.13
C THR A 89 1.06 -4.26 -1.53
N PHE A 90 0.75 -4.24 -0.24
CA PHE A 90 0.25 -5.37 0.53
C PHE A 90 -1.19 -5.11 0.94
N GLY A 91 -1.99 -6.17 0.99
CA GLY A 91 -3.26 -6.11 1.72
C GLY A 91 -2.99 -5.80 3.20
N ARG A 92 -3.72 -4.84 3.75
CA ARG A 92 -3.65 -4.49 5.17
C ARG A 92 -4.03 -5.68 6.04
N GLU A 93 -5.07 -6.41 5.65
CA GLU A 93 -5.50 -7.65 6.30
C GLU A 93 -4.41 -8.74 6.24
N LEU A 94 -3.71 -8.87 5.10
CA LEU A 94 -2.64 -9.83 4.93
C LEU A 94 -1.50 -9.59 5.92
N LEU A 95 -1.17 -8.33 6.21
CA LEU A 95 -0.16 -7.99 7.22
C LEU A 95 -0.63 -8.36 8.63
N VAL A 96 -1.90 -8.10 8.95
CA VAL A 96 -2.49 -8.45 10.25
C VAL A 96 -2.51 -9.96 10.44
N ASP A 97 -3.01 -10.70 9.46
CA ASP A 97 -3.06 -12.16 9.52
C ASP A 97 -1.65 -12.76 9.57
N GLY A 98 -0.75 -12.26 8.73
CA GLY A 98 0.65 -12.69 8.62
C GLY A 98 1.49 -12.48 9.89
N ILE A 99 1.10 -11.53 10.75
CA ILE A 99 1.72 -11.35 12.07
C ILE A 99 1.24 -12.42 13.07
N ASN A 100 -0.02 -12.85 12.95
CA ASN A 100 -0.65 -13.79 13.87
C ASN A 100 -0.44 -15.27 13.47
N GLY A 101 -0.32 -15.55 12.18
CA GLY A 101 -0.11 -16.89 11.62
C GLY A 101 0.43 -16.86 10.19
N PRO A 102 0.80 -18.01 9.61
CA PRO A 102 1.19 -18.07 8.21
C PRO A 102 0.03 -17.66 7.28
N SER A 103 0.26 -16.71 6.40
CA SER A 103 -0.76 -16.14 5.51
C SER A 103 -0.17 -15.67 4.18
N GLY A 104 -1.04 -15.51 3.19
CA GLY A 104 -0.66 -15.09 1.84
C GLY A 104 -0.65 -16.25 0.85
N ASP A 105 -1.16 -15.96 -0.34
CA ASP A 105 -1.23 -16.86 -1.48
C ASP A 105 -0.54 -16.20 -2.69
N GLY A 106 0.10 -17.01 -3.53
CA GLY A 106 0.87 -16.55 -4.68
C GLY A 106 2.19 -15.85 -4.33
N ASP A 107 2.32 -14.60 -4.77
CA ASP A 107 3.58 -13.85 -4.83
C ASP A 107 4.03 -13.29 -3.47
N VAL A 108 3.12 -13.22 -2.50
CA VAL A 108 3.39 -12.70 -1.16
C VAL A 108 3.04 -13.73 -0.12
N HIS A 109 3.97 -14.00 0.79
CA HIS A 109 3.72 -14.85 1.94
C HIS A 109 4.34 -14.25 3.19
N ILE A 110 3.57 -14.21 4.27
CA ILE A 110 3.93 -13.59 5.54
C ILE A 110 3.69 -14.60 6.64
N ALA A 111 4.68 -14.81 7.51
CA ALA A 111 4.53 -15.76 8.62
C ALA A 111 5.34 -15.34 9.85
N PRO A 112 4.82 -15.55 11.06
CA PRO A 112 5.61 -15.38 12.27
C PRO A 112 6.65 -16.49 12.38
N THR A 113 7.86 -16.13 12.82
CA THR A 113 8.93 -17.09 13.10
C THR A 113 8.59 -18.04 14.25
N ARG A 114 7.73 -17.62 15.19
CA ARG A 114 7.19 -18.47 16.26
C ARG A 114 5.68 -18.19 16.41
N PRO A 115 4.80 -19.05 15.86
CA PRO A 115 3.36 -18.89 15.98
C PRO A 115 2.90 -18.77 17.45
N GLY A 116 1.91 -17.92 17.70
CA GLY A 116 1.32 -17.72 19.04
C GLY A 116 2.14 -16.86 20.01
N ARG A 117 3.26 -16.28 19.57
CA ARG A 117 4.03 -15.28 20.33
C ARG A 117 4.35 -14.08 19.45
N LEU A 118 4.48 -12.90 20.05
CA LEU A 118 4.99 -11.74 19.35
C LEU A 118 6.49 -11.95 19.06
N SER A 119 6.80 -12.40 17.85
CA SER A 119 8.15 -12.74 17.38
C SER A 119 8.53 -11.94 16.13
N ASP A 120 9.67 -12.24 15.54
CA ASP A 120 9.97 -11.75 14.19
C ASP A 120 8.97 -12.35 13.19
N VAL A 121 8.69 -11.61 12.13
CA VAL A 121 7.85 -11.96 10.99
C VAL A 121 8.74 -12.04 9.77
N THR A 122 8.51 -13.08 8.98
CA THR A 122 9.15 -13.31 7.70
C THR A 122 8.21 -12.86 6.59
N VAL A 123 8.69 -12.03 5.67
CA VAL A 123 7.98 -11.61 4.46
C VAL A 123 8.72 -12.16 3.26
N ARG A 124 8.06 -13.02 2.48
CA ARG A 124 8.58 -13.60 1.24
C ARG A 124 7.85 -12.97 0.07
N LEU A 125 8.62 -12.43 -0.87
CA LEU A 125 8.13 -11.88 -2.13
C LEU A 125 8.66 -12.76 -3.26
N GLN A 126 7.82 -13.06 -4.24
CA GLN A 126 8.16 -13.87 -5.40
C GLN A 126 7.71 -13.15 -6.67
N VAL A 127 8.59 -13.06 -7.65
CA VAL A 127 8.30 -12.51 -8.98
C VAL A 127 8.85 -13.49 -10.00
N GLY A 128 7.97 -14.24 -10.67
CA GLY A 128 8.39 -15.34 -11.55
C GLY A 128 9.22 -16.38 -10.78
N CYS A 129 10.47 -16.56 -11.21
CA CYS A 129 11.43 -17.48 -10.59
C CYS A 129 12.24 -16.84 -9.45
N GLU A 130 12.19 -15.51 -9.31
CA GLU A 130 12.98 -14.78 -8.31
C GLU A 130 12.25 -14.72 -6.98
N ARG A 131 13.01 -14.78 -5.88
CA ARG A 131 12.49 -14.74 -4.52
C ARG A 131 13.32 -13.83 -3.65
N ALA A 132 12.65 -12.96 -2.91
CA ALA A 132 13.25 -12.14 -1.86
C ALA A 132 12.65 -12.52 -0.50
N LEU A 133 13.51 -12.60 0.52
CA LEU A 133 13.11 -12.97 1.87
C LEU A 133 13.54 -11.89 2.86
N PHE A 134 12.60 -11.36 3.62
CA PHE A 134 12.83 -10.33 4.61
C PHE A 134 12.40 -10.81 5.98
N ARG A 135 13.11 -10.38 7.02
CA ARG A 135 12.76 -10.62 8.43
C ARG A 135 12.67 -9.30 9.19
N VAL A 136 11.61 -9.10 9.95
CA VAL A 136 11.36 -7.88 10.72
C VAL A 136 10.75 -8.22 12.07
N SER A 137 11.01 -7.41 13.09
CA SER A 137 10.30 -7.55 14.37
C SER A 137 8.81 -7.24 14.19
N ALA A 138 7.91 -8.03 14.77
CA ALA A 138 6.47 -7.76 14.69
C ALA A 138 6.07 -6.44 15.36
N ALA A 139 6.73 -6.04 16.46
CA ALA A 139 6.33 -4.90 17.27
C ALA A 139 6.14 -3.58 16.48
N PRO A 140 7.09 -3.14 15.63
CA PRO A 140 6.88 -1.94 14.81
C PRO A 140 5.79 -2.09 13.75
N LEU A 141 5.59 -3.29 13.19
CA LEU A 141 4.48 -3.55 12.26
C LEU A 141 3.13 -3.44 12.98
N VAL A 142 3.01 -4.03 14.17
CA VAL A 142 1.81 -3.94 15.01
C VAL A 142 1.52 -2.48 15.37
N ALA A 143 2.53 -1.72 15.80
CA ALA A 143 2.36 -0.30 16.14
C ALA A 143 1.99 0.58 14.93
N PHE A 144 2.40 0.19 13.72
CA PHE A 144 1.95 0.82 12.50
C PHE A 144 0.48 0.46 12.21
N LEU A 145 0.12 -0.82 12.23
CA LEU A 145 -1.23 -1.30 11.93
C LEU A 145 -2.27 -0.78 12.93
N ASP A 146 -1.95 -0.71 14.23
CA ASP A 146 -2.81 -0.10 15.26
C ASP A 146 -3.14 1.37 14.94
N ARG A 147 -2.17 2.13 14.40
CA ARG A 147 -2.43 3.50 13.94
C ARG A 147 -3.32 3.53 12.70
N THR A 148 -3.18 2.57 11.79
CA THR A 148 -4.07 2.49 10.61
C THR A 148 -5.51 2.13 11.00
N ASP A 149 -5.67 1.25 11.98
CA ASP A 149 -6.97 0.80 12.48
C ASP A 149 -7.72 1.94 13.19
N LYS A 150 -7.00 2.82 13.89
CA LYS A 150 -7.56 4.04 14.48
C LYS A 150 -8.10 5.05 13.45
N LEU A 151 -7.56 5.06 12.23
CA LEU A 151 -8.05 5.92 11.15
C LEU A 151 -9.26 5.28 10.44
N VAL A 152 -9.11 4.02 10.06
CA VAL A 152 -10.17 3.24 9.41
C VAL A 152 -10.13 1.83 10.00
N PRO A 153 -11.06 1.50 10.91
CA PRO A 153 -11.09 0.16 11.50
C PRO A 153 -11.22 -0.93 10.44
N LEU A 154 -10.57 -2.07 10.65
CA LEU A 154 -10.77 -3.23 9.78
C LEU A 154 -12.26 -3.62 9.73
N GLY A 155 -12.77 -3.85 8.53
CA GLY A 155 -14.18 -4.13 8.25
C GLY A 155 -15.06 -2.89 8.04
N GLN A 156 -14.56 -1.67 8.30
CA GLN A 156 -15.28 -0.40 8.08
C GLN A 156 -14.76 0.38 6.87
N GLU A 157 -13.90 -0.23 6.04
CA GLU A 157 -13.26 0.42 4.90
C GLU A 157 -14.27 0.95 3.86
N ARG A 158 -15.40 0.24 3.69
CA ARG A 158 -16.46 0.58 2.73
C ARG A 158 -17.22 1.86 3.09
N THR A 159 -17.16 2.31 4.34
CA THR A 159 -17.82 3.55 4.77
C THR A 159 -16.96 4.78 4.46
N VAL A 160 -15.65 4.61 4.27
CA VAL A 160 -14.68 5.69 4.05
C VAL A 160 -14.25 5.79 2.58
N GLY A 161 -14.21 4.66 1.88
CA GLY A 161 -13.98 4.62 0.43
C GLY A 161 -15.30 4.49 -0.33
N ASP A 162 -15.76 5.58 -0.92
CA ASP A 162 -16.84 5.59 -1.90
C ASP A 162 -16.37 4.84 -3.18
N PHE A 163 -16.40 3.51 -3.12
CA PHE A 163 -15.98 2.60 -4.19
C PHE A 163 -17.05 2.47 -5.30
N GLU A 164 -18.20 3.13 -5.16
CA GLU A 164 -19.30 2.99 -6.12
C GLU A 164 -19.16 3.93 -7.31
N GLY A 165 -18.44 5.06 -7.17
CA GLY A 165 -18.34 6.06 -8.24
C GLY A 165 -17.37 5.75 -9.39
N ASN A 166 -16.36 4.89 -9.22
CA ASN A 166 -15.26 4.76 -10.19
C ASN A 166 -15.34 3.48 -11.05
N LEU A 167 -15.94 2.40 -10.53
CA LEU A 167 -15.97 1.12 -11.26
C LEU A 167 -16.94 1.17 -12.46
N GLU A 168 -18.13 1.78 -12.29
CA GLU A 168 -19.09 1.94 -13.39
C GLU A 168 -18.56 2.88 -14.48
N GLU A 169 -17.84 3.94 -14.10
CA GLU A 169 -17.24 4.87 -15.06
C GLU A 169 -16.09 4.23 -15.84
N ALA A 170 -15.24 3.44 -15.17
CA ALA A 170 -14.14 2.73 -15.81
C ALA A 170 -14.65 1.63 -16.76
N LEU A 171 -15.64 0.84 -16.34
CA LEU A 171 -16.28 -0.17 -17.19
C LEU A 171 -17.05 0.47 -18.36
N GLY A 172 -17.70 1.61 -18.13
CA GLY A 172 -18.41 2.37 -19.16
C GLY A 172 -17.48 2.87 -20.27
N ARG A 173 -16.26 3.29 -19.94
CA ARG A 173 -15.27 3.70 -20.95
C ARG A 173 -14.77 2.52 -21.80
N ILE A 174 -14.46 1.39 -21.16
CA ILE A 174 -13.96 0.20 -21.86
C ILE A 174 -15.02 -0.34 -22.83
N LEU A 175 -16.29 -0.39 -22.41
CA LEU A 175 -17.38 -0.87 -23.26
C LEU A 175 -17.78 0.13 -24.37
N ALA A 176 -17.54 1.44 -24.17
CA ALA A 176 -17.76 2.44 -25.21
C ALA A 176 -16.69 2.39 -26.31
N GLU A 177 -15.47 1.99 -25.97
CA GLU A 177 -14.37 1.81 -26.93
C GLU A 177 -14.55 0.54 -27.79
N GLU A 178 -15.12 -0.54 -27.25
CA GLU A 178 -15.42 -1.77 -28.03
C GLU A 178 -16.58 -1.61 -29.05
N ASN A 179 -17.50 -0.67 -28.84
CA ASN A 179 -18.64 -0.44 -29.74
C ASN A 179 -18.36 0.59 -30.85
N ALA A 180 -17.15 1.16 -30.89
CA ALA A 180 -16.73 2.16 -31.88
C ALA A 180 -15.85 1.59 -33.01
N GLY A 181 -15.69 0.27 -33.08
CA GLY A 181 -14.89 -0.46 -34.09
C GLY A 181 -15.72 -1.14 -35.16
#